data_AF-A0AA88XIQ3-F1
#
_entry.id   AF-A0AA88XIQ3-F1
#
_cell.length_a   1.000
_cell.length_b   1.000
_cell.length_c   1.000
_cell.angle_alpha   90.00
_cell.angle_beta   90.00
_cell.angle_gamma   90.00
#
_symmetry.space_group_name_H-M   'P 1'
#
loop_
_entity.id
_entity.type
_entity.pdbx_description
1 polymer ?
#
loop_
_entity_poly.entity_id
_entity_poly.type
_entity_poly.pdbx_seq_one_letter_code
_entity_poly.pdbx_strand_id
1 'polypeptide(L)'
;MIDGGDFDGAKAYKDSKVCNMLTIQEFHGRYNEDIQITFSSLYPGGIATTGLSREHIPFFWLLFPPFQRYTTRGYVSEEEAGQRLAGPKKFGCILEPNKNAASFENQLSQETSDAEKAGKLWEISEKLVGL
;
A
#
# COMPACT_ATOMS: atom_id res chain seq x y z
N MET A 1 -5.80 -18.37 -5.44
CA MET A 1 -5.30 -17.19 -4.71
C MET A 1 -3.84 -17.40 -4.35
N ILE A 2 -3.09 -16.37 -3.94
CA ILE A 2 -1.63 -16.51 -3.73
C ILE A 2 -1.27 -17.53 -2.64
N ASP A 3 -2.20 -17.77 -1.73
CA ASP A 3 -2.21 -18.78 -0.68
C ASP A 3 -2.76 -20.15 -1.12
N GLY A 4 -3.06 -20.32 -2.41
CA GLY A 4 -3.58 -21.57 -2.99
C GLY A 4 -5.10 -21.75 -2.92
N GLY A 5 -5.85 -20.80 -2.33
CA GLY A 5 -7.32 -20.90 -2.24
C GLY A 5 -8.08 -20.58 -3.54
N ASP A 6 -9.41 -20.71 -3.52
CA ASP A 6 -10.29 -20.35 -4.65
C ASP A 6 -10.30 -18.86 -4.97
N PHE A 7 -10.56 -18.50 -6.22
CA PHE A 7 -10.53 -17.10 -6.66
C PHE A 7 -11.58 -16.22 -5.96
N ASP A 8 -11.09 -15.12 -5.37
CA ASP A 8 -11.89 -14.01 -4.83
C ASP A 8 -11.25 -12.68 -5.27
N GLY A 9 -12.02 -11.82 -5.94
CA GLY A 9 -11.49 -10.58 -6.51
C GLY A 9 -11.04 -9.54 -5.47
N ALA A 10 -11.74 -9.46 -4.32
CA ALA A 10 -11.38 -8.54 -3.25
C ALA A 10 -10.12 -9.02 -2.52
N LYS A 11 -10.00 -10.34 -2.32
CA LYS A 11 -8.78 -10.96 -1.81
C LYS A 11 -7.62 -10.78 -2.79
N ALA A 12 -7.84 -10.97 -4.08
CA ALA A 12 -6.80 -10.78 -5.09
C ALA A 12 -6.22 -9.38 -5.11
N TYR A 13 -7.09 -8.38 -4.98
CA TYR A 13 -6.64 -7.00 -4.82
C TYR A 13 -5.78 -6.83 -3.56
N LYS A 14 -6.22 -7.33 -2.39
CA LYS A 14 -5.46 -7.25 -1.13
C LYS A 14 -4.11 -7.98 -1.23
N ASP A 15 -4.11 -9.21 -1.74
CA ASP A 15 -2.92 -10.02 -1.97
C ASP A 15 -1.91 -9.25 -2.84
N SER A 16 -2.36 -8.57 -3.91
CA SER A 16 -1.49 -7.75 -4.75
C SER A 16 -0.87 -6.55 -4.00
N LYS A 17 -1.60 -5.94 -3.06
CA LYS A 17 -1.10 -4.82 -2.26
C LYS A 17 -0.11 -5.28 -1.21
N VAL A 18 -0.30 -6.46 -0.61
CA VAL A 18 0.69 -7.10 0.25
C VAL A 18 1.98 -7.38 -0.54
N CYS A 19 1.86 -7.86 -1.78
CA CYS A 19 3.04 -8.08 -2.64
C CYS A 19 3.86 -6.79 -2.84
N ASN A 20 3.21 -5.64 -3.10
CA ASN A 20 3.92 -4.37 -3.22
C ASN A 20 4.74 -4.01 -1.96
N MET A 21 4.20 -4.30 -0.77
CA MET A 21 4.88 -4.00 0.48
C MET A 21 6.13 -4.88 0.65
N LEU A 22 5.97 -6.19 0.42
CA LEU A 22 7.06 -7.16 0.49
C LEU A 22 8.15 -6.87 -0.57
N THR A 23 7.75 -6.43 -1.77
CA THR A 23 8.69 -6.02 -2.82
C THR A 23 9.52 -4.81 -2.39
N ILE A 24 8.93 -3.79 -1.77
CA ILE A 24 9.68 -2.63 -1.25
C ILE A 24 10.64 -3.04 -0.13
N GLN A 25 10.25 -3.99 0.72
CA GLN A 25 11.12 -4.55 1.75
C GLN A 25 12.33 -5.25 1.15
N GLU A 26 12.16 -6.08 0.12
CA GLU A 26 13.26 -6.74 -0.59
C GLU A 26 14.16 -5.75 -1.31
N PHE A 27 13.59 -4.75 -2.00
CA PHE A 27 14.38 -3.69 -2.63
C PHE A 27 15.25 -2.96 -1.60
N HIS A 28 14.68 -2.64 -0.44
CA HIS A 28 15.43 -2.00 0.64
C HIS A 28 16.54 -2.93 1.16
N GLY A 29 16.21 -4.17 1.51
CA GLY A 29 17.19 -5.12 2.07
C GLY A 29 18.32 -5.51 1.11
N ARG A 30 18.04 -5.54 -0.20
CA ARG A 30 19.03 -5.98 -1.21
C ARG A 30 19.91 -4.86 -1.73
N TYR A 31 19.38 -3.64 -1.86
CA TYR A 31 20.06 -2.59 -2.62
C TYR A 31 20.30 -1.30 -1.85
N ASN A 32 19.69 -1.08 -0.68
CA ASN A 32 19.78 0.21 -0.01
C ASN A 32 21.23 0.59 0.36
N GLU A 33 22.03 -0.37 0.85
CA GLU A 33 23.41 -0.14 1.26
C GLU A 33 24.34 0.14 0.08
N ASP A 34 24.12 -0.51 -1.06
CA ASP A 34 25.04 -0.50 -2.20
C ASP A 34 24.90 0.75 -3.09
N ILE A 35 23.66 1.18 -3.36
CA ILE A 35 23.38 2.21 -4.37
C ILE A 35 22.83 3.51 -3.78
N GLN A 36 22.71 3.61 -2.46
CA GLN A 36 22.21 4.79 -1.73
C GLN A 36 20.83 5.29 -2.24
N ILE A 37 20.00 4.38 -2.75
CA ILE A 37 18.63 4.67 -3.18
C ILE A 37 17.65 4.39 -2.04
N THR A 38 16.70 5.31 -1.83
CA THR A 38 15.62 5.15 -0.86
C THR A 38 14.43 4.42 -1.46
N PHE A 39 14.15 3.23 -0.93
CA PHE A 39 12.93 2.48 -1.22
C PHE A 39 11.90 2.75 -0.11
N SER A 40 10.69 3.17 -0.49
CA SER A 40 9.63 3.53 0.46
C SER A 40 8.25 3.27 -0.14
N SER A 41 7.27 3.06 0.74
CA SER A 41 5.85 2.93 0.39
C SER A 41 5.04 4.05 1.04
N LEU A 42 3.90 4.41 0.44
CA LEU A 42 3.05 5.49 0.92
C LEU A 42 1.59 5.04 0.86
N TYR A 43 0.88 5.22 1.98
CA TYR A 43 -0.57 5.20 1.99
C TYR A 43 -1.09 6.63 2.07
N PRO A 44 -1.57 7.23 0.97
CA PRO A 44 -1.96 8.64 0.96
C PRO A 44 -3.28 8.90 1.69
N GLY A 45 -4.00 7.87 2.14
CA GLY A 45 -5.36 7.95 2.68
C GLY A 45 -6.40 7.32 1.75
N GLY A 46 -7.64 7.23 2.23
CA GLY A 46 -8.77 6.70 1.46
C GLY A 46 -9.29 7.72 0.46
N ILE A 47 -9.04 7.49 -0.83
CA ILE A 47 -9.49 8.39 -1.90
C ILE A 47 -10.75 7.82 -2.54
N ALA A 48 -11.90 8.28 -2.08
CA ALA A 48 -13.18 7.72 -2.52
C ALA A 48 -13.69 8.33 -3.84
N THR A 49 -13.04 9.33 -4.44
CA THR A 49 -13.44 9.91 -5.73
C THR A 49 -12.80 9.25 -6.95
N THR A 50 -11.78 8.41 -6.72
CA THR A 50 -11.05 7.76 -7.81
C THR A 50 -11.89 6.71 -8.52
N GLY A 51 -11.38 6.30 -9.69
CA GLY A 51 -12.00 5.23 -10.45
C GLY A 51 -11.84 3.82 -9.91
N LEU A 52 -11.12 3.65 -8.82
CA LEU A 52 -10.67 2.35 -8.35
C LEU A 52 -11.81 1.46 -7.83
N SER A 53 -12.86 2.06 -7.28
CA SER A 53 -14.01 1.33 -6.72
C SER A 53 -15.30 1.52 -7.51
N ARG A 54 -15.25 1.99 -8.77
CA ARG A 54 -16.45 2.34 -9.58
C ARG A 54 -17.50 1.22 -9.67
N GLU A 55 -17.05 -0.03 -9.67
CA GLU A 55 -17.90 -1.23 -9.77
C GLU A 55 -18.44 -1.73 -8.41
N HIS A 56 -18.03 -1.11 -7.29
CA HIS A 56 -18.63 -1.43 -5.99
C HIS A 56 -20.08 -0.95 -5.96
N ILE A 57 -20.96 -1.79 -5.41
CA ILE A 57 -22.42 -1.58 -5.29
C ILE A 57 -22.73 -0.08 -5.12
N PRO A 58 -23.54 0.55 -5.98
CA PRO A 58 -23.74 2.02 -5.99
C PRO A 58 -24.12 2.62 -4.63
N PHE A 59 -24.80 1.83 -3.78
CA PHE A 59 -25.14 2.18 -2.41
C PHE A 59 -23.91 2.34 -1.50
N PHE A 60 -22.88 1.51 -1.68
CA PHE A 60 -21.61 1.62 -0.98
C PHE A 60 -20.92 2.94 -1.35
N TRP A 61 -20.96 3.35 -2.62
CA TRP A 61 -20.44 4.66 -3.04
C TRP A 61 -21.14 5.85 -2.38
N LEU A 62 -22.42 5.73 -2.06
CA LEU A 62 -23.18 6.81 -1.43
C LEU A 62 -22.88 6.91 0.08
N LEU A 63 -22.76 5.77 0.76
CA LEU A 63 -22.60 5.74 2.22
C LEU A 63 -21.15 5.69 2.70
N PHE A 64 -20.27 5.06 1.93
CA PHE A 64 -18.90 4.80 2.36
C PHE A 64 -18.04 6.08 2.43
N PRO A 65 -18.14 7.06 1.51
CA PRO A 65 -17.41 8.32 1.64
C PRO A 65 -17.79 9.16 2.88
N PRO A 66 -19.07 9.42 3.19
CA PRO A 66 -19.41 10.11 4.44
C PRO A 66 -19.05 9.26 5.66
N PHE A 67 -19.20 7.93 5.62
CA PHE A 67 -18.74 7.07 6.70
C PHE A 67 -17.23 7.19 6.93
N GLN A 68 -16.41 7.15 5.89
CA GLN A 68 -14.96 7.32 6.00
C GLN A 68 -14.56 8.72 6.44
N ARG A 69 -15.29 9.75 6.00
CA ARG A 69 -15.02 11.14 6.36
C ARG A 69 -15.35 11.45 7.82
N TYR A 70 -16.49 10.97 8.31
CA TYR A 70 -17.00 11.31 9.64
C TYR A 70 -16.64 10.29 10.72
N THR A 71 -16.48 9.00 10.37
CA THR A 71 -16.24 7.92 11.34
C THR A 71 -14.77 7.50 11.35
N THR A 72 -14.23 6.99 10.23
CA THR A 72 -12.84 6.51 10.21
C THR A 72 -11.81 7.62 10.05
N ARG A 73 -12.25 8.84 9.70
CA ARG A 73 -11.43 10.04 9.43
C ARG A 73 -10.31 9.81 8.41
N GLY A 74 -10.39 8.75 7.61
CA GLY A 74 -9.34 8.34 6.67
C GLY A 74 -9.50 8.90 5.26
N TYR A 75 -10.61 9.60 4.99
CA TYR A 75 -10.89 10.16 3.66
C TYR A 75 -9.97 11.35 3.33
N VAL A 76 -9.48 11.39 2.09
CA VAL A 76 -8.76 12.52 1.50
C VAL A 76 -9.17 12.79 0.06
N SER A 77 -9.00 14.04 -0.39
CA SER A 77 -9.18 14.39 -1.81
C SER A 77 -8.02 13.88 -2.66
N GLU A 78 -8.24 13.78 -3.98
CA GLU A 78 -7.18 13.45 -4.95
C GLU A 78 -6.04 14.47 -4.92
N GLU A 79 -6.35 15.76 -4.79
CA GLU A 79 -5.34 16.82 -4.69
C GLU A 79 -4.49 16.66 -3.42
N GLU A 80 -5.11 16.43 -2.27
CA GLU A 80 -4.39 16.23 -1.00
C GLU A 80 -3.53 14.95 -1.04
N ALA A 81 -4.05 13.87 -1.64
CA ALA A 81 -3.28 12.65 -1.86
C ALA A 81 -2.06 12.90 -2.77
N GLY A 82 -2.22 13.70 -3.82
CA GLY A 82 -1.14 14.12 -4.71
C GLY A 82 -0.07 14.96 -3.99
N GLN A 83 -0.49 15.90 -3.15
CA GLN A 83 0.42 16.70 -2.32
C GLN A 83 1.19 15.82 -1.33
N ARG A 84 0.54 14.83 -0.71
CA ARG A 84 1.20 13.85 0.17
C ARG A 84 2.24 13.01 -0.57
N LEU A 85 1.96 12.65 -1.84
CA LEU A 85 2.92 11.94 -2.69
C LEU A 85 4.13 12.81 -3.07
N ALA A 86 3.92 14.10 -3.32
CA ALA A 86 4.96 15.05 -3.68
C ALA A 86 5.79 15.57 -2.50
N GLY A 87 5.30 15.39 -1.26
CA GLY A 87 5.97 15.87 -0.05
C GLY A 87 7.29 15.14 0.29
N PRO A 88 8.11 15.70 1.19
CA PRO A 88 9.39 15.12 1.58
C PRO A 88 9.19 13.74 2.25
N LYS A 89 9.77 12.70 1.66
CA LYS A 89 9.70 11.32 2.18
C LYS A 89 10.83 11.08 3.20
N LYS A 90 10.49 10.51 4.37
CA LYS A 90 11.48 9.98 5.32
C LYS A 90 11.89 8.55 4.92
N PHE A 91 13.14 8.20 5.18
CA PHE A 91 13.75 6.89 4.88
C PHE A 91 12.98 5.73 5.56
N GLY A 92 12.80 4.61 4.85
CA GLY A 92 12.37 3.32 5.42
C GLY A 92 10.92 3.20 5.92
N CYS A 93 10.14 4.28 5.92
CA CYS A 93 8.85 4.32 6.58
C CYS A 93 7.68 4.00 5.62
N ILE A 94 6.68 3.25 6.11
CA ILE A 94 5.32 3.35 5.57
C ILE A 94 4.74 4.67 6.07
N LEU A 95 4.45 5.61 5.19
CA LEU A 95 3.94 6.91 5.62
C LEU A 95 2.42 6.88 5.71
N GLU A 96 1.87 7.05 6.93
CA GLU A 96 0.48 7.42 7.16
C GLU A 96 0.36 8.91 7.54
N PRO A 97 -0.55 9.67 6.92
CA PRO A 97 -0.69 11.09 7.23
C PRO A 97 -1.51 11.33 8.51
N ASN A 98 -0.99 12.14 9.43
CA ASN A 98 -1.71 12.65 10.60
C ASN A 98 -2.07 14.13 10.36
N LYS A 99 -3.22 14.59 10.90
CA LYS A 99 -3.67 15.98 10.81
C LYS A 99 -2.76 17.00 11.51
N ASN A 100 -1.85 16.56 12.39
CA ASN A 100 -1.07 17.46 13.25
C ASN A 100 0.47 17.39 13.10
N ALA A 101 1.06 16.49 12.30
CA ALA A 101 2.50 16.48 12.09
C ALA A 101 2.91 15.62 10.89
N ALA A 102 4.10 15.93 10.34
CA ALA A 102 4.82 15.19 9.32
C ALA A 102 4.57 13.68 9.41
N SER A 103 4.15 13.13 8.28
CA SER A 103 4.09 11.70 7.93
C SER A 103 4.64 10.73 9.00
N PHE A 104 3.76 9.93 9.58
CA PHE A 104 4.08 8.97 10.63
C PHE A 104 4.50 7.62 10.03
N GLU A 105 5.48 6.95 10.64
CA GLU A 105 5.93 5.61 10.26
C GLU A 105 4.93 4.58 10.80
N ASN A 106 4.19 3.92 9.91
CA ASN A 106 3.22 2.90 10.30
C ASN A 106 3.93 1.57 10.58
N GLN A 107 3.49 0.88 11.64
CA GLN A 107 3.96 -0.46 11.94
C GLN A 107 3.44 -1.43 10.88
N LEU A 108 4.36 -2.16 10.24
CA LEU A 108 4.01 -3.23 9.30
C LEU A 108 3.13 -4.28 9.99
N SER A 109 2.13 -4.77 9.29
CA SER A 109 1.41 -5.98 9.70
C SER A 109 2.36 -7.18 9.70
N GLN A 110 2.08 -8.20 10.52
CA GLN A 110 2.90 -9.43 10.58
C GLN A 110 3.11 -10.08 9.21
N GLU A 111 2.10 -10.02 8.34
CA GLU A 111 2.20 -10.58 6.99
C GLU A 111 3.09 -9.76 6.06
N THR A 112 3.10 -8.44 6.23
CA THR A 112 3.92 -7.52 5.43
C THR A 112 5.34 -7.33 5.97
N SER A 113 5.67 -7.91 7.12
CA SER A 113 7.01 -7.88 7.72
C SER A 113 7.74 -9.23 7.68
N ASP A 114 7.11 -10.25 7.10
CA ASP A 114 7.65 -11.60 6.98
C ASP A 114 8.75 -11.67 5.90
N ALA A 115 10.00 -11.72 6.34
CA ALA A 115 11.18 -11.74 5.46
C ALA A 115 11.28 -13.04 4.64
N GLU A 116 10.83 -14.18 5.15
CA GLU A 116 10.86 -15.44 4.39
C GLU A 116 9.84 -15.39 3.25
N LYS A 117 8.63 -14.88 3.54
CA LYS A 117 7.61 -14.64 2.53
C LYS A 117 8.07 -13.62 1.48
N ALA A 118 8.76 -12.56 1.91
CA ALA A 118 9.30 -11.54 1.01
C ALA A 118 10.33 -12.12 0.03
N GLY A 119 11.31 -12.88 0.54
CA GLY A 119 12.33 -13.54 -0.30
C GLY A 119 11.72 -14.54 -1.29
N LYS A 120 10.77 -15.37 -0.83
CA LYS A 120 10.08 -16.32 -1.71
C LYS A 120 9.24 -15.62 -2.77
N LEU A 121 8.55 -14.54 -2.41
CA LEU A 121 7.80 -13.72 -3.36
C LEU A 121 8.73 -13.16 -4.45
N TRP A 122 9.91 -12.65 -4.06
CA TRP A 122 10.90 -12.10 -4.99
C TRP A 122 11.34 -13.14 -6.02
N GLU A 123 11.82 -14.30 -5.56
CA GLU A 123 12.31 -15.37 -6.45
C GLU A 123 11.25 -15.90 -7.42
N ILE A 124 10.00 -16.03 -6.95
CA ILE A 124 8.89 -16.45 -7.80
C ILE A 124 8.56 -15.35 -8.80
N SER A 125 8.55 -14.09 -8.36
CA SER A 125 8.23 -12.94 -9.22
C SER A 125 9.25 -12.79 -10.35
N GLU A 126 10.55 -12.90 -10.07
CA GLU A 126 11.61 -12.88 -11.08
C GLU A 126 11.36 -13.92 -12.17
N LYS A 127 11.11 -15.17 -11.78
CA LYS A 127 10.78 -16.26 -12.71
C LYS A 127 9.52 -15.98 -13.54
N LEU A 128 8.50 -15.40 -12.93
CA LEU A 128 7.24 -15.08 -13.61
C LEU A 128 7.39 -13.95 -14.64
N VAL A 129 8.30 -12.99 -14.40
CA VAL A 129 8.56 -11.88 -15.33
C VAL A 129 9.74 -12.14 -16.27
N GLY A 130 10.42 -13.28 -16.14
CA GLY A 130 11.53 -13.68 -17.01
C GLY A 130 12.86 -12.96 -16.73
N LEU A 131 13.08 -12.58 -15.47
CA LEU A 131 14.35 -12.01 -14.98
C LEU A 131 15.23 -13.09 -14.34
#